data_AF-A0A957HGD2-F1
#
_entry.id   AF-A0A957HGD2-F1
#
_cell.length_a   1.000
_cell.length_b   1.000
_cell.length_c   1.000
_cell.angle_alpha   90.00
_cell.angle_beta   90.00
_cell.angle_gamma   90.00
#
_symmetry.space_group_name_H-M   'P 1'
#
loop_
_entity.id
_entity.type
_entity.pdbx_description
1 polymer ?
#
loop_
_entity_poly.entity_id
_entity_poly.type
_entity_poly.pdbx_seq_one_letter_code
_entity_poly.pdbx_strand_id
1 'polypeptide(L)' 'MAEFTTVATIDEIPPGERMVVELGRHWVAIFNVDGTYYAIEDVCTHDDGPLAEGE' A
#
# COMPACT_ATOMS: atom_id res chain seq x y z
N MET A 1 7.78 11.91 17.26
CA MET A 1 7.16 10.57 17.32
C MET A 1 6.41 10.39 16.01
N ALA A 2 6.37 9.17 15.47
CA ALA A 2 5.54 8.90 14.30
C ALA A 2 4.06 8.93 14.72
N GLU A 3 3.21 9.51 13.88
CA GLU A 3 1.76 9.40 13.98
C GLU A 3 1.30 8.25 13.09
N PHE A 4 0.37 7.44 13.58
CA PHE A 4 -0.13 6.27 12.86
C PHE A 4 -1.58 6.50 12.45
N THR A 5 -1.93 6.05 11.24
CA THR A 5 -3.28 6.06 10.71
C THR A 5 -3.74 4.63 10.47
N THR A 6 -4.89 4.26 11.04
CA THR A 6 -5.54 2.97 10.76
C THR A 6 -6.17 3.04 9.37
N VAL A 7 -5.83 2.08 8.51
CA VAL A 7 -6.24 2.06 7.10
C VAL A 7 -6.99 0.81 6.67
N ALA A 8 -6.77 -0.32 7.35
CA ALA A 8 -7.42 -1.60 7.07
C ALA A 8 -7.29 -2.57 8.26
N THR A 9 -8.09 -3.63 8.24
CA THR A 9 -7.93 -4.83 9.07
C THR A 9 -7.16 -5.93 8.30
N ILE A 10 -6.69 -6.95 9.02
CA ILE A 10 -5.87 -8.03 8.44
C ILE A 10 -6.65 -8.90 7.43
N ASP A 11 -7.97 -8.98 7.58
CA ASP A 11 -8.87 -9.74 6.71
C ASP A 11 -9.18 -9.03 5.39
N GLU A 12 -8.97 -7.72 5.32
CA GLU A 12 -9.14 -6.92 4.10
C GLU A 12 -7.97 -7.07 3.12
N ILE A 13 -6.80 -7.52 3.59
CA ILE A 13 -5.60 -7.74 2.75
C ILE A 13 -4.99 -9.12 3.08
N PRO A 14 -5.54 -10.21 2.52
CA PRO A 14 -4.99 -11.55 2.67
C PRO A 14 -3.55 -11.69 2.13
N PRO A 15 -2.79 -12.73 2.52
CA PRO A 15 -1.48 -12.99 1.94
C PRO A 15 -1.53 -13.13 0.41
N GLY A 16 -0.65 -12.42 -0.29
CA GLY A 16 -0.60 -12.33 -1.75
C GLY A 16 -1.41 -11.16 -2.33
N GLU A 17 -2.25 -10.50 -1.53
CA GLU A 17 -3.07 -9.38 -1.96
C GLU A 17 -2.43 -8.02 -1.65
N ARG A 18 -2.98 -6.99 -2.29
CA ARG A 18 -2.59 -5.59 -2.09
C ARG A 18 -3.79 -4.67 -1.99
N MET A 19 -3.61 -3.54 -1.33
CA MET A 19 -4.60 -2.46 -1.22
C MET A 19 -3.92 -1.11 -1.45
N VAL A 20 -4.61 -0.20 -2.12
CA VAL A 20 -4.17 1.21 -2.24
C VAL A 20 -5.08 2.07 -1.37
N VAL A 21 -4.48 2.95 -0.58
CA VAL A 21 -5.20 3.91 0.28
C VAL A 21 -4.71 5.33 0.04
N GLU A 22 -5.63 6.29 0.09
CA GLU A 22 -5.34 7.71 -0.04
C GLU A 22 -5.13 8.33 1.36
N LEU A 23 -3.94 8.87 1.61
CA LEU A 23 -3.57 9.56 2.84
C LEU A 23 -3.15 11.00 2.52
N GLY A 24 -4.15 11.89 2.50
CA GLY A 24 -3.95 13.30 2.21
C GLY A 24 -3.60 13.55 0.74
N ARG A 25 -2.32 13.67 0.42
CA ARG A 25 -1.82 13.84 -0.98
C ARG A 25 -1.02 12.65 -1.48
N HIS A 26 -0.91 11.61 -0.66
CA HIS A 26 -0.13 10.42 -0.97
C HIS A 26 -1.07 9.25 -1.23
N TRP A 27 -0.84 8.55 -2.31
CA TRP A 27 -1.39 7.22 -2.54
C TRP A 27 -0.39 6.22 -1.96
N VAL A 28 -0.85 5.30 -1.12
CA VAL A 28 0.01 4.33 -0.45
C VAL A 28 -0.44 2.93 -0.83
N ALA A 29 0.46 2.17 -1.44
CA ALA A 29 0.26 0.77 -1.75
C ALA A 29 0.73 -0.09 -0.57
N ILE A 30 -0.18 -0.94 -0.08
CA ILE A 30 0.05 -1.89 1.01
C ILE A 30 0.05 -3.29 0.41
N PHE A 31 1.11 -4.06 0.69
CA PHE A 31 1.29 -5.42 0.21
C PHE A 31 1.35 -6.38 1.39
N ASN A 32 0.64 -7.51 1.29
CA ASN A 32 0.82 -8.61 2.22
C ASN A 32 1.65 -9.73 1.55
N VAL A 33 2.94 -9.78 1.86
CA VAL A 33 3.86 -10.78 1.31
C VAL A 33 4.11 -11.84 2.38
N ASP A 34 3.57 -13.04 2.17
CA ASP A 34 3.69 -14.18 3.08
C ASP A 34 3.32 -13.85 4.54
N GLY A 35 2.31 -13.00 4.75
CA GLY A 35 1.86 -12.58 6.09
C GLY A 35 2.59 -11.35 6.65
N THR A 36 3.56 -10.80 5.92
CA THR A 36 4.28 -9.58 6.29
C THR A 36 3.77 -8.39 5.48
N TYR A 37 3.41 -7.32 6.17
CA TYR A 37 2.88 -6.10 5.55
C TYR A 37 4.00 -5.11 5.21
N TYR A 38 3.97 -4.61 3.98
CA TYR A 38 4.84 -3.54 3.48
C TYR A 38 4.00 -2.39 2.95
N ALA A 39 4.45 -1.15 3.14
CA ALA A 39 3.77 0.04 2.63
C ALA A 39 4.78 0.95 1.93
N ILE A 40 4.46 1.37 0.71
CA ILE A 40 5.24 2.30 -0.10
C ILE A 40 4.30 3.31 -0.77
N GLU A 41 4.83 4.44 -1.21
CA GLU A 41 4.06 5.35 -2.06
C GLU A 41 3.71 4.65 -3.38
N ASP A 42 2.45 4.76 -3.82
CA ASP A 42 1.92 4.15 -5.04
C ASP A 42 2.28 4.98 -6.28
N VAL A 43 3.55 5.33 -6.41
CA VAL A 43 4.08 6.14 -7.50
C VAL A 43 5.39 5.53 -7.98
N CYS A 44 5.43 5.15 -9.25
CA CYS A 44 6.61 4.62 -9.87
C CYS A 44 7.64 5.72 -10.09
N THR A 45 8.87 5.49 -9.66
CA THR A 45 9.97 6.47 -9.76
C THR A 45 10.48 6.70 -11.19
N HIS A 46 9.98 5.94 -12.16
CA HIS A 46 10.33 6.07 -13.58
C HIS A 46 9.45 7.10 -14.31
N ASP A 47 8.13 6.90 -14.33
CA ASP A 47 7.16 7.70 -15.10
C ASP A 47 5.93 8.17 -14.28
N ASP A 48 6.00 8.14 -12.95
CA ASP A 48 4.92 8.57 -12.04
C ASP A 48 3.58 7.79 -12.16
N GLY A 49 3.60 6.61 -12.78
CA GLY A 49 2.44 5.71 -12.86
C GLY A 49 2.17 4.94 -11.57
N PRO A 50 0.97 4.36 -11.39
CA PRO A 50 0.62 3.58 -10.21
C PRO A 50 1.41 2.26 -10.14
N LEU A 51 2.07 2.00 -9.01
CA LEU A 51 2.86 0.77 -8.79
C LEU A 51 1.95 -0.44 -8.56
N ALA A 52 0.83 -0.22 -7.87
CA ALA A 52 -0.14 -1.24 -7.53
C ALA A 52 -1.05 -1.64 -8.70
N GLU A 53 -0.83 -1.13 -9.91
CA GLU A 53 -1.50 -1.61 -11.13
C GLU A 53 -0.62 -2.57 -11.95
N GLY A 54 0.63 -2.82 -11.52
CA GLY A 54 1.48 -3.82 -12.17
C GLY A 54 0.92 -5.25 -12.07
N GLU A 55 1.07 -6.02 -13.16
CA GLU A 55 0.79 -7.47 -13.21
C GLU A 55 1.89 -8.30 -12.55
#